data_AF-A0A3D3A7G9-F1
#
_entry.id   AF-A0A3D3A7G9-F1
#
_cell.length_a   1.000
_cell.length_b   1.000
_cell.length_c   1.000
_cell.angle_alpha   90.00
_cell.angle_beta   90.00
_cell.angle_gamma   90.00
#
_symmetry.space_group_name_H-M   'P 1'
#
loop_
_entity.id
_entity.type
_entity.pdbx_description
1 polymer ?
#
loop_
_entity_poly.entity_id
_entity_poly.type
_entity_poly.pdbx_seq_one_letter_code
_entity_poly.pdbx_strand_id
1 'polypeptide(L)'
;MAPEEVKEFLLEKAERYEVPDFIPQDPLSIPHRFTDRRDVEVASFFAASLAWGNRVSILKSLESLMERMDHAPGSFVMDHEESDLKVFEGFVHRTFQEVDAKGFVQALAGLLRTHGSLEQAMMSGWETPEDPACLASALTSFHRAFMAQEGVALRTQKHVANPAKGSAAKRLNMWLRWMVRPANRGVDLGLWKGISPSVLHI
;
A
#
# COMPACT_ATOMS: atom_id res chain seq x y z
N MET A 1 -29.67 17.44 -3.33
CA MET A 1 -29.88 16.08 -3.86
C MET A 1 -30.42 15.22 -2.75
N ALA A 2 -31.47 14.46 -3.02
CA ALA A 2 -31.94 13.41 -2.12
C ALA A 2 -30.86 12.32 -1.97
N PRO A 3 -30.81 11.58 -0.85
CA PRO A 3 -29.81 10.52 -0.66
C PRO A 3 -29.75 9.51 -1.80
N GLU A 4 -30.90 9.17 -2.40
CA GLU A 4 -30.96 8.23 -3.52
C GLU A 4 -30.33 8.83 -4.80
N GLU A 5 -30.58 10.11 -5.09
CA GLU A 5 -29.94 10.80 -6.23
C GLU A 5 -28.42 10.86 -6.07
N VAL A 6 -27.91 11.05 -4.83
CA VAL A 6 -26.47 11.01 -4.54
C VAL A 6 -25.91 9.62 -4.83
N LYS A 7 -26.61 8.57 -4.38
CA LYS A 7 -26.19 7.18 -4.56
C LYS A 7 -26.16 6.81 -6.05
N GLU A 8 -27.22 7.09 -6.80
CA GLU A 8 -27.29 6.84 -8.23
C GLU A 8 -26.17 7.57 -8.99
N PHE A 9 -25.95 8.85 -8.67
CA PHE A 9 -24.85 9.62 -9.24
C PHE A 9 -23.47 9.00 -8.94
N LEU A 10 -23.23 8.58 -7.71
CA LEU A 10 -21.95 7.95 -7.33
C LEU A 10 -21.74 6.60 -8.01
N LEU A 11 -22.80 5.80 -8.15
CA LEU A 11 -22.75 4.52 -8.88
C LEU A 11 -22.47 4.75 -10.37
N GLU A 12 -23.12 5.71 -11.01
CA GLU A 12 -22.85 6.11 -12.39
C GLU A 12 -21.37 6.54 -12.58
N LYS A 13 -20.81 7.33 -11.65
CA LYS A 13 -19.40 7.72 -11.72
C LYS A 13 -18.46 6.53 -11.47
N ALA A 14 -18.80 5.63 -10.55
CA ALA A 14 -18.02 4.42 -10.35
C ALA A 14 -18.03 3.57 -11.63
N GLU A 15 -19.18 3.38 -12.27
CA GLU A 15 -19.28 2.67 -13.56
C GLU A 15 -18.40 3.31 -14.63
N ARG A 16 -18.41 4.63 -14.74
CA ARG A 16 -17.63 5.35 -15.74
C ARG A 16 -16.11 5.30 -15.54
N TYR A 17 -15.64 5.38 -14.29
CA TYR A 17 -14.22 5.60 -14.00
C TYR A 17 -13.46 4.37 -13.50
N GLU A 18 -14.14 3.37 -12.95
CA GLU A 18 -13.52 2.11 -12.51
C GLU A 18 -13.46 1.14 -13.71
N VAL A 19 -12.67 1.52 -14.71
CA VAL A 19 -12.40 0.72 -15.90
C VAL A 19 -10.89 0.56 -16.13
N PRO A 20 -10.42 -0.58 -16.69
CA PRO A 20 -9.00 -0.85 -16.89
C PRO A 20 -8.23 0.19 -17.71
N ASP A 21 -8.92 0.98 -18.56
CA ASP A 21 -8.31 2.02 -19.39
C ASP A 21 -7.55 3.08 -18.57
N PHE A 22 -7.88 3.26 -17.30
CA PHE A 22 -7.17 4.16 -16.40
C PHE A 22 -5.92 3.52 -15.75
N ILE A 23 -5.72 2.20 -15.87
CA ILE A 23 -4.62 1.48 -15.22
C ILE A 23 -3.24 1.76 -15.82
N PRO A 24 -2.97 1.71 -17.14
CA PRO A 24 -1.63 2.02 -17.70
C PRO A 24 -1.12 3.39 -17.26
N GLN A 25 -2.12 4.23 -17.01
CA GLN A 25 -2.17 5.43 -16.26
C GLN A 25 -1.53 5.38 -14.84
N ASP A 26 -2.23 4.68 -13.98
CA ASP A 26 -2.14 4.72 -12.54
C ASP A 26 -0.88 4.02 -11.96
N PRO A 27 -0.36 4.47 -10.79
CA PRO A 27 0.60 3.69 -9.99
C PRO A 27 0.20 2.23 -9.75
N LEU A 28 -1.11 1.94 -9.71
CA LEU A 28 -1.66 0.60 -9.59
C LEU A 28 -1.28 -0.32 -10.77
N SER A 29 -0.85 0.22 -11.92
CA SER A 29 -0.28 -0.60 -13.00
C SER A 29 0.94 -1.42 -12.62
N ILE A 30 1.69 -1.01 -11.59
CA ILE A 30 2.90 -1.70 -11.16
C ILE A 30 2.56 -3.04 -10.48
N PRO A 31 1.74 -3.09 -9.41
CA PRO A 31 1.37 -4.36 -8.79
C PRO A 31 0.59 -5.31 -9.72
N HIS A 32 -0.16 -4.79 -10.71
CA HIS A 32 -0.85 -5.62 -11.73
C HIS A 32 0.09 -6.48 -12.59
N ARG A 33 1.40 -6.23 -12.56
CA ARG A 33 2.40 -7.00 -13.33
C ARG A 33 2.82 -8.29 -12.66
N PHE A 34 2.50 -8.45 -11.37
CA PHE A 34 2.92 -9.60 -10.58
C PHE A 34 1.76 -10.57 -10.37
N THR A 35 2.09 -11.86 -10.33
CA THR A 35 1.13 -12.92 -10.01
C THR A 35 1.39 -13.55 -8.64
N ASP A 36 2.63 -13.47 -8.14
CA ASP A 36 2.93 -13.90 -6.78
C ASP A 36 2.28 -12.96 -5.77
N ARG A 37 1.65 -13.55 -4.75
CA ARG A 37 0.90 -12.80 -3.75
C ARG A 37 1.78 -11.79 -3.00
N ARG A 38 2.99 -12.18 -2.61
CA ARG A 38 3.89 -11.32 -1.82
C ARG A 38 4.44 -10.21 -2.70
N ASP A 39 4.76 -10.49 -3.96
CA ASP A 39 5.17 -9.46 -4.90
C ASP A 39 4.08 -8.39 -5.07
N VAL A 40 2.81 -8.80 -5.23
CA VAL A 40 1.66 -7.88 -5.32
C VAL A 40 1.50 -7.06 -4.03
N GLU A 41 1.56 -7.70 -2.85
CA GLU A 41 1.46 -7.01 -1.55
C GLU A 41 2.57 -5.96 -1.36
N VAL A 42 3.83 -6.32 -1.63
CA VAL A 42 4.96 -5.40 -1.49
C VAL A 42 4.91 -4.29 -2.53
N ALA A 43 4.71 -4.62 -3.80
CA ALA A 43 4.65 -3.64 -4.89
C ALA A 43 3.49 -2.65 -4.71
N SER A 44 2.32 -3.13 -4.28
CA SER A 44 1.16 -2.28 -4.03
C SER A 44 1.38 -1.32 -2.86
N PHE A 45 2.07 -1.75 -1.80
CA PHE A 45 2.40 -0.88 -0.68
C PHE A 45 3.36 0.23 -1.09
N PHE A 46 4.43 -0.09 -1.84
CA PHE A 46 5.32 0.93 -2.41
C PHE A 46 4.58 1.87 -3.37
N ALA A 47 3.72 1.34 -4.25
CA ALA A 47 2.92 2.13 -5.17
C ALA A 47 2.03 3.13 -4.45
N ALA A 48 1.30 2.69 -3.41
CA ALA A 48 0.43 3.56 -2.64
C ALA A 48 1.23 4.58 -1.82
N SER A 49 2.34 4.15 -1.23
CA SER A 49 3.22 5.05 -0.48
C SER A 49 3.73 6.15 -1.38
N LEU A 50 4.26 5.85 -2.59
CA LEU A 50 4.82 6.81 -3.56
C LEU A 50 3.79 7.57 -4.40
N ALA A 51 2.49 7.29 -4.26
CA ALA A 51 1.43 7.93 -5.05
C ALA A 51 1.13 9.39 -4.65
N TRP A 52 2.14 10.26 -4.62
CA TRP A 52 1.96 11.70 -4.44
C TRP A 52 2.81 12.51 -5.41
N GLY A 53 2.13 13.22 -6.31
CA GLY A 53 2.81 14.10 -7.25
C GLY A 53 2.47 13.94 -8.71
N ASN A 54 3.45 14.29 -9.54
CA ASN A 54 3.32 14.11 -10.96
C ASN A 54 3.36 12.61 -11.28
N ARG A 55 2.30 12.16 -11.93
CA ARG A 55 2.06 10.78 -12.33
C ARG A 55 3.25 10.11 -13.06
N VAL A 56 3.87 10.81 -14.01
CA VAL A 56 5.01 10.27 -14.78
C VAL A 56 6.22 10.03 -13.87
N SER A 57 6.48 10.97 -12.95
CA SER A 57 7.56 10.82 -11.96
C SER A 57 7.30 9.69 -10.97
N ILE A 58 6.04 9.45 -10.59
CA ILE A 58 5.67 8.35 -9.70
C ILE A 58 5.97 7.01 -10.37
N LEU A 59 5.48 6.80 -11.60
CA LEU A 59 5.74 5.57 -12.33
C LEU A 59 7.23 5.34 -12.55
N LYS A 60 7.99 6.35 -12.97
CA LYS A 60 9.44 6.22 -13.14
C LYS A 60 10.15 5.77 -11.85
N SER A 61 9.73 6.30 -10.71
CA SER A 61 10.30 5.89 -9.41
C SER A 61 9.90 4.47 -9.02
N LEU A 62 8.65 4.06 -9.29
CA LEU A 62 8.21 2.69 -9.02
C LEU A 62 8.90 1.68 -9.93
N GLU A 63 9.06 1.97 -11.22
CA GLU A 63 9.82 1.13 -12.15
C GLU A 63 11.26 0.94 -11.67
N SER A 64 11.94 2.04 -11.32
CA SER A 64 13.30 1.96 -10.80
C SER A 64 13.37 1.17 -9.49
N LEU A 65 12.35 1.26 -8.63
CA LEU A 65 12.31 0.49 -7.39
C LEU A 65 12.12 -1.00 -7.67
N MET A 66 11.23 -1.37 -8.59
CA MET A 66 11.02 -2.77 -8.98
C MET A 66 12.27 -3.35 -9.66
N GLU A 67 12.93 -2.58 -10.53
CA GLU A 67 14.19 -2.96 -11.18
C GLU A 67 15.32 -3.20 -10.16
N ARG A 68 15.44 -2.33 -9.14
CA ARG A 68 16.41 -2.51 -8.03
C ARG A 68 16.15 -3.76 -7.18
N MET A 69 14.94 -4.33 -7.27
CA MET A 69 14.55 -5.58 -6.60
C MET A 69 14.40 -6.74 -7.60
N ASP A 70 15.06 -6.65 -8.77
CA ASP A 70 15.05 -7.65 -9.84
C ASP A 70 13.65 -8.09 -10.30
N HIS A 71 12.67 -7.18 -10.21
CA HIS A 71 11.26 -7.47 -10.46
C HIS A 71 10.72 -8.67 -9.64
N ALA A 72 11.27 -8.90 -8.46
CA ALA A 72 10.81 -9.89 -7.49
C ALA A 72 10.69 -9.27 -6.08
N PRO A 73 9.90 -8.20 -5.91
CA PRO A 73 9.91 -7.36 -4.69
C PRO A 73 9.58 -8.13 -3.40
N GLY A 74 8.68 -9.10 -3.45
CA GLY A 74 8.32 -9.95 -2.33
C GLY A 74 9.45 -10.89 -1.92
N SER A 75 10.14 -11.50 -2.88
CA SER A 75 11.30 -12.36 -2.61
C SER A 75 12.48 -11.53 -2.10
N PHE A 76 12.80 -10.41 -2.75
CA PHE A 76 13.82 -9.46 -2.30
C PHE A 76 13.58 -9.04 -0.86
N VAL A 77 12.35 -8.63 -0.51
CA VAL A 77 12.01 -8.22 0.86
C VAL A 77 12.24 -9.36 1.86
N MET A 78 11.85 -10.59 1.54
CA MET A 78 11.97 -11.71 2.48
C MET A 78 13.42 -12.19 2.67
N ASP A 79 14.20 -12.17 1.60
CA ASP A 79 15.46 -12.89 1.51
C ASP A 79 16.69 -11.96 1.46
N HIS A 80 16.51 -10.63 1.50
CA HIS A 80 17.63 -9.70 1.51
C HIS A 80 18.59 -9.93 2.68
N GLU A 81 19.88 -9.76 2.40
CA GLU A 81 20.90 -9.46 3.36
C GLU A 81 21.13 -7.95 3.45
N GLU A 82 21.82 -7.49 4.50
CA GLU A 82 22.15 -6.06 4.66
C GLU A 82 22.94 -5.51 3.46
N SER A 83 23.73 -6.37 2.80
CA SER A 83 24.53 -5.97 1.64
C SER A 83 23.69 -5.72 0.39
N ASP A 84 22.54 -6.40 0.25
CA ASP A 84 21.63 -6.24 -0.88
C ASP A 84 20.93 -4.88 -0.85
N LEU A 85 20.75 -4.30 0.34
CA LEU A 85 20.14 -2.98 0.51
C LEU A 85 20.92 -1.85 -0.19
N LYS A 86 22.18 -2.08 -0.57
CA LYS A 86 22.99 -1.12 -1.36
C LYS A 86 22.37 -0.80 -2.71
N VAL A 87 21.53 -1.67 -3.27
CA VAL A 87 20.80 -1.39 -4.51
C VAL A 87 19.92 -0.16 -4.41
N PHE A 88 19.59 0.35 -3.22
CA PHE A 88 18.82 1.58 -3.04
C PHE A 88 19.65 2.86 -2.95
N GLU A 89 20.99 2.78 -3.01
CA GLU A 89 21.85 3.96 -2.99
C GLU A 89 21.49 4.93 -4.12
N GLY A 90 21.41 6.21 -3.76
CA GLY A 90 20.98 7.29 -4.65
C GLY A 90 19.48 7.30 -4.99
N PHE A 91 18.65 6.38 -4.46
CA PHE A 91 17.22 6.38 -4.73
C PHE A 91 16.55 7.61 -4.11
N VAL A 92 15.83 8.38 -4.93
CA VAL A 92 15.07 9.54 -4.48
C VAL A 92 13.75 9.63 -5.25
N HIS A 93 12.66 9.72 -4.51
CA HIS A 93 11.36 10.19 -5.00
C HIS A 93 10.87 11.32 -4.10
N ARG A 94 11.10 12.57 -4.54
CA ARG A 94 10.73 13.77 -3.78
C ARG A 94 11.37 13.77 -2.37
N THR A 95 10.58 13.52 -1.34
CA THR A 95 11.04 13.45 0.06
C THR A 95 11.31 12.03 0.55
N PHE A 96 10.98 11.02 -0.26
CA PHE A 96 11.36 9.63 -0.07
C PHE A 96 12.79 9.43 -0.57
N GLN A 97 13.67 8.93 0.28
CA GLN A 97 15.08 8.75 -0.02
C GLN A 97 15.51 7.30 0.18
N GLU A 98 16.74 6.97 -0.17
CA GLU A 98 17.35 5.64 -0.01
C GLU A 98 17.14 5.04 1.38
N VAL A 99 17.30 5.85 2.44
CA VAL A 99 17.09 5.40 3.83
C VAL A 99 15.64 5.02 4.11
N ASP A 100 14.68 5.69 3.44
CA ASP A 100 13.27 5.34 3.52
C ASP A 100 12.99 4.04 2.73
N ALA A 101 13.65 3.83 1.58
CA ALA A 101 13.54 2.58 0.82
C ALA A 101 14.07 1.38 1.60
N LYS A 102 15.27 1.49 2.19
CA LYS A 102 15.88 0.46 3.04
C LYS A 102 15.00 0.14 4.25
N GLY A 103 14.55 1.18 4.95
CA GLY A 103 13.64 1.02 6.09
C GLY A 103 12.29 0.38 5.70
N PHE A 104 11.76 0.68 4.51
CA PHE A 104 10.57 0.01 4.00
C PHE A 104 10.79 -1.48 3.78
N VAL A 105 11.90 -1.87 3.14
CA VAL A 105 12.24 -3.29 2.94
C VAL A 105 12.36 -4.01 4.27
N GLN A 106 13.11 -3.45 5.22
CA GLN A 106 13.29 -4.03 6.55
C GLN A 106 11.96 -4.14 7.31
N ALA A 107 11.13 -3.10 7.25
CA ALA A 107 9.83 -3.10 7.91
C ALA A 107 8.88 -4.14 7.35
N LEU A 108 8.78 -4.22 6.02
CA LEU A 108 7.93 -5.19 5.35
C LEU A 108 8.42 -6.61 5.60
N ALA A 109 9.73 -6.85 5.60
CA ALA A 109 10.31 -8.15 5.93
C ALA A 109 9.95 -8.59 7.35
N GLY A 110 10.09 -7.69 8.32
CA GLY A 110 9.69 -7.94 9.71
C GLY A 110 8.20 -8.28 9.83
N LEU A 111 7.32 -7.47 9.25
CA LEU A 111 5.87 -7.71 9.26
C LEU A 111 5.50 -9.04 8.59
N LEU A 112 6.10 -9.36 7.44
CA LEU A 112 5.87 -10.61 6.73
C LEU A 112 6.38 -11.82 7.52
N ARG A 113 7.54 -11.72 8.18
CA ARG A 113 8.06 -12.80 9.03
C ARG A 113 7.21 -13.03 10.28
N THR A 114 6.66 -11.96 10.88
CA THR A 114 5.83 -12.07 12.08
C THR A 114 4.41 -12.55 11.77
N HIS A 115 3.79 -12.07 10.69
CA HIS A 115 2.37 -12.29 10.41
C HIS A 115 2.09 -13.19 9.19
N GLY A 116 3.10 -13.53 8.40
CA GLY A 116 2.99 -14.33 7.18
C GLY A 116 2.49 -13.58 5.94
N SER A 117 1.77 -12.46 6.11
CA SER A 117 1.32 -11.59 5.01
C SER A 117 1.03 -10.17 5.50
N LEU A 118 0.97 -9.20 4.59
CA LEU A 118 0.56 -7.84 4.94
C LEU A 118 -0.92 -7.74 5.30
N GLU A 119 -1.77 -8.63 4.78
CA GLU A 119 -3.18 -8.75 5.19
C GLU A 119 -3.27 -9.07 6.70
N GLN A 120 -2.54 -10.09 7.14
CA GLN A 120 -2.53 -10.50 8.54
C GLN A 120 -1.89 -9.45 9.45
N ALA A 121 -0.85 -8.75 8.97
CA ALA A 121 -0.25 -7.62 9.71
C ALA A 121 -1.23 -6.44 9.87
N MET A 122 -2.09 -6.18 8.88
CA MET A 122 -3.16 -5.19 9.00
C MET A 122 -4.24 -5.66 9.99
N MET A 123 -4.67 -6.92 9.86
CA MET A 123 -5.74 -7.49 10.69
C MET A 123 -5.33 -7.69 12.16
N SER A 124 -4.04 -7.89 12.46
CA SER A 124 -3.59 -8.09 13.84
C SER A 124 -3.83 -6.89 14.75
N GLY A 125 -4.00 -5.69 14.19
CA GLY A 125 -4.37 -4.48 14.91
C GLY A 125 -5.87 -4.20 14.95
N TRP A 126 -6.69 -5.08 14.37
CA TRP A 126 -8.12 -4.87 14.15
C TRP A 126 -8.93 -5.70 15.15
N GLU A 127 -9.46 -5.05 16.19
CA GLU A 127 -10.22 -5.72 17.24
C GLU A 127 -11.55 -6.28 16.73
N THR A 128 -12.28 -5.48 15.94
CA THR A 128 -13.55 -5.87 15.31
C THR A 128 -13.52 -5.52 13.80
N PRO A 129 -13.05 -6.43 12.93
CA PRO A 129 -12.90 -6.22 11.48
C PRO A 129 -14.16 -5.74 10.75
N GLU A 130 -15.33 -5.99 11.31
CA GLU A 130 -16.64 -5.62 10.75
C GLU A 130 -17.06 -4.18 11.11
N ASP A 131 -16.42 -3.57 12.11
CA ASP A 131 -16.73 -2.20 12.56
C ASP A 131 -15.82 -1.18 11.85
N PRO A 132 -16.39 -0.28 11.01
CA PRO A 132 -15.62 0.79 10.39
C PRO A 132 -14.91 1.72 11.38
N ALA A 133 -15.45 1.89 12.59
CA ALA A 133 -14.85 2.73 13.62
C ALA A 133 -13.45 2.21 14.04
N CYS A 134 -13.20 0.92 13.85
CA CYS A 134 -11.93 0.29 14.19
C CYS A 134 -10.83 0.50 13.13
N LEU A 135 -11.14 0.94 11.90
CA LEU A 135 -10.12 1.08 10.85
C LEU A 135 -9.03 2.09 11.23
N ALA A 136 -9.37 3.21 11.85
CA ALA A 136 -8.39 4.18 12.31
C ALA A 136 -7.43 3.60 13.37
N SER A 137 -7.93 2.73 14.24
CA SER A 137 -7.13 1.99 15.22
C SER A 137 -6.23 0.97 14.53
N ALA A 138 -6.77 0.18 13.59
CA ALA A 138 -6.00 -0.81 12.82
C ALA A 138 -4.84 -0.16 12.06
N LEU A 139 -5.08 0.96 11.36
CA LEU A 139 -4.02 1.72 10.70
C LEU A 139 -2.98 2.29 11.67
N THR A 140 -3.41 2.73 12.85
CA THR A 140 -2.51 3.20 13.91
C THR A 140 -1.64 2.05 14.43
N SER A 141 -2.20 0.87 14.62
CA SER A 141 -1.50 -0.35 15.02
C SER A 141 -0.51 -0.80 13.94
N PHE A 142 -0.93 -0.83 12.67
CA PHE A 142 -0.05 -1.13 11.54
C PHE A 142 1.12 -0.14 11.45
N HIS A 143 0.86 1.16 11.60
CA HIS A 143 1.92 2.18 11.65
C HIS A 143 2.91 1.91 12.78
N ARG A 144 2.44 1.59 13.99
CA ARG A 144 3.30 1.30 15.14
C ARG A 144 4.14 0.05 14.89
N ALA A 145 3.53 -1.02 14.38
CA ALA A 145 4.21 -2.27 14.06
C ALA A 145 5.28 -2.07 12.97
N PHE A 146 4.98 -1.26 11.94
CA PHE A 146 5.93 -0.88 10.89
C PHE A 146 7.11 -0.09 11.45
N MET A 147 6.85 0.95 12.26
CA MET A 147 7.89 1.82 12.82
C MET A 147 8.72 1.15 13.93
N ALA A 148 8.23 0.05 14.51
CA ALA A 148 8.93 -0.72 15.53
C ALA A 148 9.96 -1.70 14.94
N GLN A 149 9.97 -1.90 13.62
CA GLN A 149 10.93 -2.79 12.97
C GLN A 149 12.34 -2.20 13.00
N GLU A 150 13.34 -3.06 13.10
CA GLU A 150 14.75 -2.67 13.10
C GLU A 150 15.14 -2.01 11.75
N GLY A 151 16.02 -1.02 11.81
CA GLY A 151 16.51 -0.30 10.63
C GLY A 151 15.57 0.80 10.08
N VAL A 152 14.34 0.90 10.60
CA VAL A 152 13.41 1.97 10.21
C VAL A 152 13.80 3.30 10.83
N ALA A 153 14.30 4.23 10.02
CA ALA A 153 14.65 5.57 10.48
C ALA A 153 13.42 6.40 10.87
N LEU A 154 13.55 7.26 11.90
CA LEU A 154 12.45 8.11 12.38
C LEU A 154 11.82 8.98 11.27
N ARG A 155 12.64 9.45 10.32
CA ARG A 155 12.17 10.26 9.18
C ARG A 155 11.19 9.51 8.27
N THR A 156 11.23 8.18 8.25
CA THR A 156 10.38 7.33 7.42
C THR A 156 8.94 7.36 7.89
N GLN A 157 8.70 7.78 9.14
CA GLN A 157 7.37 7.92 9.74
C GLN A 157 6.40 8.78 8.92
N LYS A 158 6.88 9.78 8.17
CA LYS A 158 6.02 10.64 7.32
C LYS A 158 5.43 9.92 6.10
N HIS A 159 5.97 8.76 5.74
CA HIS A 159 5.56 8.00 4.56
C HIS A 159 4.49 6.95 4.87
N VAL A 160 4.34 6.57 6.13
CA VAL A 160 3.28 5.68 6.63
C VAL A 160 2.40 6.48 7.59
N ALA A 161 1.18 6.81 7.17
CA ALA A 161 0.31 7.70 7.95
C ALA A 161 -0.10 7.11 9.31
N ASN A 162 -0.37 7.97 10.29
CA ASN A 162 -0.87 7.60 11.62
C ASN A 162 -2.13 8.39 11.95
N PRO A 163 -3.33 7.78 11.88
CA PRO A 163 -4.59 8.45 12.21
C PRO A 163 -4.63 9.02 13.63
N ALA A 164 -4.02 8.36 14.62
CA ALA A 164 -3.97 8.87 16.00
C ALA A 164 -3.19 10.19 16.15
N LYS A 165 -2.45 10.63 15.12
CA LYS A 165 -1.81 11.96 15.05
C LYS A 165 -2.57 12.95 14.15
N GLY A 166 -3.85 12.70 13.86
CA GLY A 166 -4.71 13.58 13.06
C GLY A 166 -4.52 13.44 11.54
N SER A 167 -3.84 12.38 11.06
CA SER A 167 -3.70 12.13 9.63
C SER A 167 -4.98 11.53 9.05
N ALA A 168 -5.44 12.04 7.90
CA ALA A 168 -6.54 11.42 7.15
C ALA A 168 -6.15 10.07 6.47
N ALA A 169 -4.89 9.64 6.60
CA ALA A 169 -4.36 8.36 6.10
C ALA A 169 -4.71 8.02 4.64
N LYS A 170 -4.86 9.04 3.78
CA LYS A 170 -5.39 8.91 2.40
C LYS A 170 -4.69 7.81 1.58
N ARG A 171 -3.36 7.73 1.65
CA ARG A 171 -2.56 6.72 0.93
C ARG A 171 -2.79 5.29 1.44
N LEU A 172 -2.89 5.10 2.76
CA LEU A 172 -3.18 3.78 3.34
C LEU A 172 -4.62 3.36 3.04
N ASN A 173 -5.58 4.28 3.10
CA ASN A 173 -6.97 4.01 2.68
C ASN A 173 -7.06 3.64 1.20
N MET A 174 -6.30 4.33 0.33
CA MET A 174 -6.22 3.99 -1.09
C MET A 174 -5.62 2.60 -1.30
N TRP A 175 -4.52 2.27 -0.61
CA TRP A 175 -3.92 0.93 -0.64
C TRP A 175 -4.91 -0.14 -0.22
N LEU A 176 -5.59 0.04 0.92
CA LEU A 176 -6.59 -0.91 1.39
C LEU A 176 -7.71 -1.13 0.38
N ARG A 177 -8.18 -0.08 -0.29
CA ARG A 177 -9.19 -0.21 -1.36
C ARG A 177 -8.68 -1.11 -2.48
N TRP A 178 -7.45 -0.91 -2.95
CA TRP A 178 -6.85 -1.76 -3.98
C TRP A 178 -6.76 -3.21 -3.54
N MET A 179 -6.39 -3.47 -2.28
CA MET A 179 -6.18 -4.84 -1.79
C MET A 179 -7.47 -5.58 -1.47
N VAL A 180 -8.50 -4.88 -0.97
CA VAL A 180 -9.70 -5.51 -0.39
C VAL A 180 -10.88 -5.56 -1.36
N ARG A 181 -11.06 -4.54 -2.22
CA ARG A 181 -12.22 -4.47 -3.10
C ARG A 181 -12.17 -5.52 -4.21
N PRO A 182 -13.32 -6.05 -4.67
CA PRO A 182 -13.34 -7.10 -5.68
C PRO A 182 -12.61 -6.71 -6.98
N ALA A 183 -11.84 -7.65 -7.54
CA ALA A 183 -11.12 -7.48 -8.79
C ALA A 183 -11.99 -7.69 -10.06
N ASN A 184 -13.31 -7.87 -9.91
CA ASN A 184 -14.21 -8.23 -11.01
C ASN A 184 -14.28 -7.17 -12.13
N ARG A 185 -13.92 -5.92 -11.84
CA ARG A 185 -13.84 -4.83 -12.81
C ARG A 185 -12.45 -4.63 -13.41
N GLY A 186 -11.46 -5.43 -13.00
CA GLY A 186 -10.08 -5.36 -13.49
C GLY A 186 -9.31 -4.12 -13.06
N VAL A 187 -9.77 -3.42 -12.01
CA VAL A 187 -9.10 -2.22 -11.46
C VAL A 187 -8.43 -2.55 -10.14
N ASP A 188 -9.20 -2.84 -9.09
CA ASP A 188 -8.66 -3.24 -7.79
C ASP A 188 -8.05 -4.66 -7.87
N LEU A 189 -7.10 -4.96 -6.98
CA LEU A 189 -6.38 -6.24 -6.93
C LEU A 189 -7.21 -7.31 -6.23
N GLY A 190 -8.01 -6.93 -5.23
CA GLY A 190 -8.95 -7.81 -4.52
C GLY A 190 -8.35 -9.05 -3.91
N LEU A 191 -7.09 -8.97 -3.49
CA LEU A 191 -6.30 -10.07 -2.96
C LEU A 191 -6.70 -10.42 -1.50
N TRP A 192 -7.10 -9.43 -0.72
CA TRP A 192 -7.44 -9.57 0.69
C TRP A 192 -8.92 -9.89 0.86
N LYS A 193 -9.22 -10.90 1.67
CA LYS A 193 -10.58 -11.45 1.89
C LYS A 193 -11.03 -11.38 3.34
N GLY A 194 -10.12 -11.13 4.29
CA GLY A 194 -10.42 -11.02 5.72
C GLY A 194 -10.97 -9.66 6.15
N ILE A 195 -11.06 -8.69 5.23
CA ILE A 195 -11.57 -7.34 5.51
C ILE A 195 -12.75 -7.07 4.57
N SER A 196 -13.85 -6.53 5.10
CA SER A 196 -15.00 -6.17 4.27
C SER A 196 -14.75 -4.85 3.51
N PRO A 197 -15.14 -4.73 2.23
CA PRO A 197 -15.12 -3.43 1.53
C PRO A 197 -15.95 -2.34 2.23
N SER A 198 -16.98 -2.71 3.01
CA SER A 198 -17.85 -1.77 3.71
C SER A 198 -17.14 -0.98 4.81
N VAL A 199 -16.03 -1.48 5.34
CA VAL A 199 -15.28 -0.82 6.44
C VAL A 199 -14.18 0.13 5.94
N LEU A 200 -13.99 0.26 4.63
CA LEU A 200 -12.91 1.05 4.02
C LEU A 200 -13.21 2.55 3.96
N HIS A 201 -13.55 3.15 5.10
CA HIS A 201 -13.79 4.58 5.26
C HIS A 201 -13.32 5.06 6.63
N ILE A 202 -12.70 6.25 6.68
CA ILE A 202 -12.28 6.98 7.89
C ILE A 202 -12.94 8.35 7.85
#